data_AF-A0A9Q0YT03-F1
#
_entry.id   AF-A0A9Q0YT03-F1
#
_cell.length_a   1.000
_cell.length_b   1.000
_cell.length_c   1.000
_cell.angle_alpha   90.00
_cell.angle_beta   90.00
_cell.angle_gamma   90.00
#
_symmetry.space_group_name_H-M   'P 1'
#
loop_
_entity.id
_entity.type
_entity.pdbx_description
1 polymer ?
#
loop_
_entity_poly.entity_id
_entity_poly.type
_entity_poly.pdbx_seq_one_letter_code
_entity_poly.pdbx_strand_id
1 'polypeptide(L)'
;MAQRLNGLFAVHKPVGITSASISNGIKEIIRQGLKSCHDGRDQETEKLEGGHRQRGKLRIGHGGTLDYAASGVLVIGVGKGTKALGSFLKGQKKYVATGQLGIATDTHSSNGKITQVSSYDHITEEKFFEALNRFQGQIEQVPPV
;
A
#
# COMPACT_ATOMS: atom_id res chain seq x y z
N MET A 1 -19.56 4.59 25.97
CA MET A 1 -19.37 3.81 24.72
C MET A 1 -17.96 4.09 24.19
N ALA A 2 -17.04 3.13 24.25
CA ALA A 2 -15.72 3.31 23.63
C ALA A 2 -15.89 3.53 22.12
N GLN A 3 -15.56 4.73 21.63
CA GLN A 3 -15.59 5.03 20.20
C GLN A 3 -14.66 4.02 19.50
N ARG A 4 -15.24 3.15 18.68
CA ARG A 4 -14.44 2.26 17.84
C ARG A 4 -13.78 3.12 16.77
N LEU A 5 -12.45 3.11 16.73
CA LEU A 5 -11.70 3.79 15.67
C LEU A 5 -12.07 3.16 14.32
N ASN A 6 -12.73 3.95 13.48
CA ASN A 6 -13.13 3.55 12.14
C ASN A 6 -12.78 4.70 11.20
N GLY A 7 -12.10 4.40 10.10
CA GLY A 7 -11.73 5.44 9.16
C GLY A 7 -10.99 4.90 7.96
N LEU A 8 -10.91 5.77 6.97
CA LEU A 8 -10.09 5.60 5.79
C LEU A 8 -9.22 6.85 5.68
N PHE A 9 -7.93 6.68 5.42
CA PHE A 9 -7.03 7.79 5.24
C PHE A 9 -5.94 7.43 4.24
N ALA A 10 -5.45 8.44 3.53
CA ALA A 10 -4.30 8.33 2.64
C ALA A 10 -3.03 8.57 3.46
N VAL A 11 -2.02 7.72 3.27
CA VAL A 11 -0.67 7.94 3.79
C VAL A 11 0.34 7.97 2.65
N HIS A 12 1.41 8.74 2.82
CA HIS A 12 2.54 8.68 1.92
C HIS A 12 3.45 7.51 2.29
N LYS A 13 3.60 6.55 1.38
CA LYS A 13 4.58 5.47 1.49
C LYS A 13 5.88 5.94 0.82
N PRO A 14 7.02 5.99 1.55
CA PRO A 14 8.31 6.29 0.93
C PRO A 14 8.87 5.10 0.15
N VAL A 15 9.89 5.37 -0.65
CA VAL A 15 10.72 4.34 -1.31
C VAL A 15 11.43 3.49 -0.26
N GLY A 16 11.62 2.20 -0.54
CA GLY A 16 12.41 1.31 0.32
C GLY A 16 11.65 0.73 1.52
N ILE A 17 10.32 0.87 1.55
CA ILE A 17 9.46 0.29 2.59
C ILE A 17 8.35 -0.51 1.92
N THR A 18 7.90 -1.61 2.52
CA THR A 18 6.75 -2.36 2.00
C THR A 18 5.42 -1.73 2.44
N SER A 19 4.37 -1.91 1.65
CA SER A 19 3.00 -1.46 2.02
C SER A 19 2.52 -2.11 3.32
N ALA A 20 2.89 -3.37 3.55
CA ALA A 20 2.58 -4.10 4.77
C ALA A 20 3.27 -3.49 6.00
N SER A 21 4.56 -3.12 5.90
CA SER A 21 5.30 -2.47 6.99
C SER A 21 4.64 -1.17 7.44
N ILE A 22 4.17 -0.34 6.50
CA ILE A 22 3.41 0.88 6.82
C ILE A 22 2.13 0.56 7.59
N SER A 23 1.34 -0.41 7.10
CA SER A 23 0.10 -0.81 7.77
C SER A 23 0.33 -1.35 9.19
N ASN A 24 1.41 -2.11 9.38
CA ASN A 24 1.80 -2.67 10.67
C ASN A 24 2.31 -1.58 11.63
N GLY A 25 3.10 -0.63 11.16
CA GLY A 25 3.55 0.52 11.95
C GLY A 25 2.37 1.36 12.45
N ILE A 26 1.44 1.70 11.57
CA ILE A 26 0.22 2.45 11.93
C ILE A 26 -0.61 1.67 12.96
N LYS A 27 -0.73 0.35 12.78
CA LYS A 27 -1.42 -0.51 13.74
C LYS A 27 -0.83 -0.40 15.14
N GLU A 28 0.49 -0.35 15.23
CA GLU A 28 1.19 -0.29 16.50
C GLU A 28 1.06 1.08 17.15
N ILE A 29 1.18 2.16 16.38
CA ILE A 29 0.92 3.54 16.85
C ILE A 29 -0.49 3.65 17.44
N ILE A 30 -1.51 3.14 16.73
CA ILE A 30 -2.89 3.15 17.22
C ILE A 30 -3.04 2.35 18.51
N ARG A 31 -2.41 1.17 18.61
CA ARG A 31 -2.48 0.35 19.83
C ARG A 31 -1.83 1.05 21.02
N GLN A 32 -0.70 1.69 20.82
CA GLN A 32 0.00 2.43 21.88
C GLN A 32 -0.83 3.63 22.35
N GLY A 33 -1.39 4.41 21.41
CA GLY A 33 -2.30 5.51 21.74
C GLY A 33 -3.56 5.06 22.48
N LEU A 34 -4.14 3.92 22.11
CA LEU A 34 -5.30 3.37 22.83
C LEU A 34 -4.96 2.89 24.25
N LYS A 35 -3.73 2.44 24.50
CA LYS A 35 -3.26 2.07 25.85
C LYS A 35 -3.07 3.30 26.73
N SER A 36 -2.42 4.35 26.20
CA SER A 36 -2.17 5.57 26.97
C SER A 36 -3.43 6.35 27.32
N CYS A 37 -4.50 6.26 26.53
CA CYS A 37 -5.79 6.87 26.86
C CYS A 37 -6.60 6.11 27.92
N HIS A 38 -6.21 4.90 28.32
CA HIS A 38 -6.95 4.07 29.27
C HIS A 38 -6.43 4.13 30.71
N ASP A 39 -5.47 5.02 30.98
CA ASP A 39 -4.72 5.03 32.24
C ASP A 39 -5.30 6.00 33.29
N GLY A 40 -6.61 5.92 33.57
CA GLY A 40 -7.19 6.87 34.55
C GLY A 40 -8.57 6.61 35.14
N ARG A 41 -9.32 5.58 34.73
CA ARG A 41 -10.53 5.14 35.46
C ARG A 41 -10.65 3.62 35.34
N ASP A 42 -11.06 2.99 36.45
CA ASP A 42 -11.40 1.58 36.60
C ASP A 42 -10.28 0.70 37.20
N GLN A 43 -9.65 1.16 38.29
CA GLN A 43 -9.19 0.26 39.35
C GLN A 43 -10.32 0.12 40.38
N GLU A 44 -11.34 -0.71 40.12
CA GLU A 44 -12.24 -1.35 41.10
C GLU A 44 -13.56 -1.79 40.44
N THR A 45 -13.54 -2.75 39.51
CA THR A 45 -14.67 -3.68 39.27
C THR A 45 -14.30 -4.77 38.25
N GLU A 46 -13.33 -5.64 38.55
CA GLU A 46 -13.17 -6.91 37.83
C GLU A 46 -12.97 -8.08 38.80
N LYS A 47 -13.96 -8.28 39.66
CA LYS A 47 -14.30 -9.59 40.19
C LYS A 47 -15.81 -9.70 40.14
N LEU A 48 -16.34 -10.16 39.01
CA LEU A 48 -17.55 -10.98 38.89
C LEU A 48 -17.87 -11.16 37.40
N GLU A 49 -17.89 -12.43 37.00
CA GLU A 49 -18.69 -13.01 35.91
C GLU A 49 -18.28 -12.78 34.44
N GLY A 50 -17.74 -13.86 33.87
CA GLY A 50 -18.43 -14.48 32.73
C GLY A 50 -18.42 -13.73 31.40
N GLY A 51 -17.25 -13.58 30.79
CA GLY A 51 -17.17 -13.31 29.35
C GLY A 51 -15.85 -12.69 28.94
N HIS A 52 -14.94 -13.51 28.40
CA HIS A 52 -13.83 -13.01 27.59
C HIS A 52 -14.38 -12.32 26.34
N ARG A 53 -14.85 -11.08 26.49
CA ARG A 53 -15.09 -10.19 25.36
C ARG A 53 -13.72 -9.78 24.88
N GLN A 54 -13.08 -10.63 24.07
CA GLN A 54 -11.85 -10.32 23.37
C GLN A 54 -11.98 -8.89 22.87
N ARG A 55 -11.20 -7.95 23.43
CA ARG A 55 -11.08 -6.60 22.90
C ARG A 55 -10.80 -6.77 21.40
N GLY A 56 -11.83 -6.52 20.59
CA GLY A 56 -11.87 -7.02 19.22
C GLY A 56 -10.60 -6.60 18.49
N LYS A 57 -9.88 -7.58 17.93
CA LYS A 57 -8.61 -7.39 17.21
C LYS A 57 -8.70 -6.15 16.31
N LEU A 58 -7.84 -5.16 16.53
CA LEU A 58 -7.78 -3.95 15.69
C LEU A 58 -7.57 -4.36 14.23
N ARG A 59 -8.58 -4.10 13.40
CA ARG A 59 -8.56 -4.39 11.97
C ARG A 59 -7.93 -3.22 11.24
N ILE A 60 -6.90 -3.50 10.45
CA ILE A 60 -6.23 -2.55 9.57
C ILE A 60 -5.86 -3.25 8.27
N GLY A 61 -5.88 -2.53 7.16
CA GLY A 61 -5.43 -3.01 5.86
C GLY A 61 -5.16 -1.86 4.91
N HIS A 62 -4.60 -2.16 3.74
CA HIS A 62 -4.36 -1.17 2.69
C HIS A 62 -5.15 -1.49 1.41
N GLY A 63 -5.47 -0.46 0.63
CA GLY A 63 -6.39 -0.49 -0.52
C GLY A 63 -5.71 -0.73 -1.87
N GLY A 64 -4.49 -1.26 -1.86
CA GLY A 64 -3.62 -1.46 -3.01
C GLY A 64 -2.18 -1.61 -2.54
N THR A 65 -1.39 -2.47 -3.18
CA THR A 65 0.03 -2.63 -2.87
C THR A 65 0.81 -1.67 -3.75
N LEU A 66 1.70 -0.88 -3.14
CA LEU A 66 2.79 -0.21 -3.82
C LEU A 66 4.07 -1.01 -3.64
N ASP A 67 4.83 -1.14 -4.73
CA ASP A 67 6.10 -1.87 -4.76
C ASP A 67 7.13 -1.26 -3.80
N TYR A 68 8.14 -2.05 -3.46
CA TYR A 68 9.23 -1.62 -2.59
C TYR A 68 9.93 -0.36 -3.12
N ALA A 69 10.19 -0.31 -4.44
CA ALA A 69 10.84 0.80 -5.11
C ALA A 69 9.91 2.02 -5.38
N ALA A 70 8.60 1.85 -5.23
CA ALA A 70 7.63 2.92 -5.47
C ALA A 70 7.43 3.80 -4.24
N SER A 71 7.09 5.08 -4.46
CA SER A 71 6.57 5.97 -3.43
C SER A 71 5.20 6.52 -3.83
N GLY A 72 4.49 7.12 -2.87
CA GLY A 72 3.23 7.82 -3.15
C GLY A 72 2.09 7.42 -2.22
N VAL A 73 0.87 7.51 -2.74
CA VAL A 73 -0.36 7.38 -1.95
C VAL A 73 -0.69 5.92 -1.67
N LEU A 74 -0.74 5.56 -0.39
CA LEU A 74 -1.24 4.28 0.11
C LEU A 74 -2.53 4.51 0.90
N VAL A 75 -3.64 3.94 0.45
CA VAL A 75 -4.92 4.05 1.15
C VAL A 75 -4.95 3.06 2.32
N ILE A 76 -5.19 3.54 3.53
CA ILE A 76 -5.27 2.73 4.75
C ILE A 76 -6.71 2.75 5.29
N GLY A 77 -7.22 1.57 5.63
CA GLY A 77 -8.53 1.41 6.26
C GLY A 77 -8.38 0.83 7.66
N VAL A 78 -9.09 1.40 8.63
CA VAL A 78 -9.12 0.95 10.03
C VAL A 78 -10.55 0.62 10.45
N GLY A 79 -10.72 -0.48 11.19
CA GLY A 79 -12.03 -0.91 11.69
C GLY A 79 -13.01 -1.19 10.54
N LYS A 80 -14.18 -0.53 10.56
CA LYS A 80 -15.17 -0.60 9.47
C LYS A 80 -14.64 -0.02 8.15
N GLY A 81 -13.64 0.87 8.19
CA GLY A 81 -13.03 1.44 6.98
C GLY A 81 -12.35 0.40 6.10
N THR A 82 -11.94 -0.75 6.63
CA THR A 82 -11.39 -1.84 5.81
C THR A 82 -12.38 -2.37 4.78
N LYS A 83 -13.70 -2.21 5.02
CA LYS A 83 -14.74 -2.62 4.07
C LYS A 83 -14.76 -1.78 2.80
N ALA A 84 -14.28 -0.54 2.86
CA ALA A 84 -14.21 0.36 1.71
C ALA A 84 -12.99 0.09 0.82
N LEU A 85 -11.97 -0.63 1.30
CA LEU A 85 -10.71 -0.84 0.56
C LEU A 85 -10.89 -1.53 -0.80
N GLY A 86 -11.93 -2.36 -0.95
CA GLY A 86 -12.23 -3.03 -2.22
C GLY A 86 -12.54 -2.09 -3.38
N SER A 87 -13.08 -0.89 -3.13
CA SER A 87 -13.33 0.08 -4.21
C SER A 87 -12.03 0.71 -4.73
N PHE A 88 -11.04 0.90 -3.86
CA PHE A 88 -9.73 1.46 -4.23
C PHE A 88 -8.91 0.49 -5.08
N LEU A 89 -9.11 -0.82 -4.90
CA LEU A 89 -8.50 -1.83 -5.77
C LEU A 89 -9.04 -1.75 -7.21
N LYS A 90 -10.29 -1.34 -7.41
CA LYS A 90 -10.93 -1.23 -8.75
C LYS A 90 -10.87 0.18 -9.36
N GLY A 91 -10.50 1.19 -8.58
CA GLY A 91 -10.44 2.57 -9.05
C GLY A 91 -9.33 2.82 -10.07
N GLN A 92 -9.36 3.99 -10.72
CA GLN A 92 -8.25 4.45 -11.55
C GLN A 92 -7.08 4.90 -10.66
N LYS A 93 -5.85 4.73 -11.15
CA LYS A 93 -4.62 5.18 -10.50
C LYS A 93 -3.79 5.96 -11.49
N LYS A 94 -3.06 6.94 -10.98
CA LYS A 94 -2.11 7.74 -11.76
C LYS A 94 -0.71 7.50 -11.21
N TYR A 95 0.22 7.24 -12.11
CA TYR A 95 1.62 7.00 -11.80
C TYR A 95 2.49 7.98 -12.57
N VAL A 96 3.62 8.33 -11.96
CA VAL A 96 4.75 8.93 -12.67
C VAL A 96 5.87 7.90 -12.58
N ALA A 97 6.44 7.53 -13.72
CA ALA A 97 7.47 6.52 -13.82
C ALA A 97 8.64 7.05 -14.63
N THR A 98 9.84 6.56 -14.31
CA THR A 98 11.05 6.80 -15.07
C THR A 98 11.62 5.43 -15.42
N GLY A 99 11.85 5.19 -16.72
CA GLY A 99 12.45 3.96 -17.22
C GLY A 99 13.82 4.23 -17.83
N GLN A 100 14.65 3.20 -17.86
CA GLN A 100 15.94 3.22 -18.55
C GLN A 100 15.87 2.29 -19.76
N LEU A 101 16.17 2.80 -20.95
CA LEU A 101 16.23 2.01 -22.17
C LEU A 101 17.55 1.24 -22.25
N GLY A 102 17.52 0.10 -22.95
CA GLY A 102 18.70 -0.74 -23.18
C GLY A 102 19.06 -1.71 -22.05
N ILE A 103 18.30 -1.74 -20.95
CA ILE A 103 18.52 -2.66 -19.83
C ILE A 103 17.22 -3.40 -19.52
N ALA A 104 17.30 -4.72 -19.39
CA ALA A 104 16.24 -5.54 -18.80
C ALA A 104 16.70 -6.13 -17.46
N THR A 105 15.77 -6.25 -16.52
CA THR A 105 15.99 -6.87 -15.21
C THR A 105 14.99 -8.01 -14.98
N ASP A 106 15.35 -8.94 -14.11
CA ASP A 106 14.52 -10.09 -13.74
C ASP A 106 13.20 -9.71 -13.06
N THR A 107 13.18 -8.61 -12.30
CA THR A 107 11.99 -8.10 -11.60
C THR A 107 11.26 -6.99 -12.35
N HIS A 108 11.70 -6.65 -13.56
CA HIS A 108 11.20 -5.50 -14.33
C HIS A 108 11.24 -4.16 -13.57
N SER A 109 12.12 -4.06 -12.56
CA SER A 109 12.31 -2.91 -11.69
C SER A 109 13.80 -2.57 -11.60
N SER A 110 14.11 -1.33 -11.20
CA SER A 110 15.49 -0.83 -11.07
C SER A 110 16.32 -1.53 -10.00
N ASN A 111 15.69 -2.28 -9.11
CA ASN A 111 16.35 -3.07 -8.06
C ASN A 111 16.59 -4.54 -8.44
N GLY A 112 16.15 -4.97 -9.62
CA GLY A 112 16.35 -6.34 -10.11
C GLY A 112 17.78 -6.59 -10.59
N LYS A 113 18.13 -7.85 -10.78
CA LYS A 113 19.38 -8.24 -11.43
C LYS A 113 19.26 -8.02 -12.93
N ILE A 114 20.28 -7.41 -13.53
CA ILE A 114 20.35 -7.23 -14.98
C ILE A 114 20.36 -8.61 -15.66
N THR A 115 19.42 -8.83 -16.56
CA THR A 115 19.28 -10.05 -17.37
C THR A 115 19.72 -9.82 -18.81
N GLN A 116 19.62 -8.59 -19.31
CA GLN A 116 20.02 -8.24 -20.67
C GLN A 116 20.47 -6.78 -20.76
N VAL A 117 21.46 -6.55 -21.62
CA VAL A 117 21.90 -5.21 -22.04
C VAL A 117 21.91 -5.16 -23.57
N SER A 118 21.35 -4.11 -24.14
CA SER A 118 21.23 -3.91 -25.59
C SER A 118 21.49 -2.43 -25.95
N SER A 119 22.06 -2.15 -27.12
CA SER A 119 22.18 -0.76 -27.61
C SER A 119 20.80 -0.16 -27.83
N TYR A 120 20.64 1.11 -27.44
CA TYR A 120 19.44 1.92 -27.62
C TYR A 120 19.66 3.10 -28.58
N ASP A 121 20.83 3.17 -29.24
CA ASP A 121 21.24 4.32 -30.08
C ASP A 121 20.32 4.57 -31.28
N HIS A 122 19.58 3.54 -31.68
CA HIS A 122 18.62 3.58 -32.79
C HIS A 122 17.24 4.14 -32.40
N ILE A 123 17.01 4.39 -31.10
CA ILE A 123 15.74 4.89 -30.56
C ILE A 123 15.76 6.42 -30.59
N THR A 124 14.82 7.00 -31.34
CA THR A 124 14.56 8.45 -31.37
C THR A 124 13.31 8.77 -30.56
N GLU A 125 13.12 10.05 -30.24
CA GLU A 125 11.93 10.51 -29.52
C GLU A 125 10.65 10.20 -30.30
N GLU A 126 10.67 10.37 -31.62
CA GLU A 126 9.53 10.07 -32.49
C GLU A 126 9.16 8.58 -32.42
N LYS A 127 10.15 7.68 -32.57
CA LYS A 127 9.94 6.23 -32.47
C LYS A 127 9.41 5.82 -31.10
N PHE A 128 9.88 6.48 -30.03
CA PHE A 128 9.41 6.22 -28.68
C PHE A 128 7.93 6.58 -28.52
N PHE A 129 7.52 7.77 -28.97
CA PHE A 129 6.11 8.17 -28.89
C PHE A 129 5.20 7.36 -29.82
N GLU A 130 5.67 6.97 -31.00
CA GLU A 130 4.95 6.03 -31.87
C GLU A 130 4.71 4.67 -31.19
N ALA A 131 5.71 4.15 -30.49
CA ALA A 131 5.56 2.92 -29.70
C ALA A 131 4.58 3.12 -28.52
N LEU A 132 4.64 4.25 -27.82
CA LEU A 132 3.76 4.57 -26.70
C LEU A 132 2.28 4.61 -27.08
N ASN A 133 1.94 4.99 -28.31
CA ASN A 133 0.55 5.01 -28.77
C ASN A 133 -0.13 3.63 -28.66
N ARG A 134 0.63 2.53 -28.72
CA ARG A 134 0.11 1.16 -28.57
C ARG A 134 -0.29 0.82 -27.12
N PHE A 135 0.12 1.63 -26.15
CA PHE A 135 -0.18 1.46 -24.73
C PHE A 135 -1.30 2.40 -24.25
N GLN A 136 -1.92 3.17 -25.15
CA GLN A 136 -3.04 4.05 -24.82
C GLN A 136 -4.38 3.34 -25.04
N GLY A 137 -5.34 3.55 -24.13
CA GLY A 137 -6.66 2.93 -24.20
C GLY A 137 -6.75 1.58 -23.47
N GLN A 138 -7.61 0.69 -23.95
CA GLN A 138 -7.74 -0.66 -23.41
C GLN A 138 -6.71 -1.58 -24.08
N ILE A 139 -5.90 -2.24 -23.25
CA ILE A 139 -4.86 -3.17 -23.69
C ILE A 139 -4.93 -4.45 -22.86
N GLU A 140 -4.45 -5.55 -23.44
CA GLU A 140 -4.18 -6.78 -22.70
C GLU A 140 -2.76 -6.74 -22.14
N GLN A 141 -2.61 -7.09 -20.86
CA GLN A 141 -1.33 -7.14 -20.18
C GLN A 141 -1.16 -8.51 -19.52
N VAL A 142 -0.04 -9.17 -19.78
CA VAL A 142 0.39 -10.32 -18.99
C VAL A 142 1.04 -9.78 -17.72
N PRO A 143 0.58 -10.17 -16.52
CA PRO A 143 1.21 -9.75 -15.27
C PRO A 143 2.70 -10.13 -15.23
N PRO A 144 3.56 -9.29 -14.63
CA PRO A 144 4.95 -9.65 -14.41
C PRO A 144 5.04 -10.86 -13.47
N VAL A 145 6.05 -11.72 -13.70
CA VAL A 145 6.33 -12.93 -12.90
C VAL A 145 7.18 -12.64 -11.68
#